data_AF-A0A7V3RQA2-F1
#
_entry.id   AF-A0A7V3RQA2-F1
#
_cell.length_a   1.000
_cell.length_b   1.000
_cell.length_c   1.000
_cell.angle_alpha   90.00
_cell.angle_beta   90.00
_cell.angle_gamma   90.00
#
_symmetry.space_group_name_H-M   'P 1'
#
loop_
_entity.id
_entity.type
_entity.pdbx_description
1 polymer ?
#
loop_
_entity_poly.entity_id
_entity_poly.type
_entity_poly.pdbx_seq_one_letter_code
_entity_poly.pdbx_strand_id
1 'polypeptide(L)'
;MQDRHQRCSRRKFLASAAALTLAGGVAAQPAEGQGDLPLSRTRPAKPSNKGRKPLAVLTTVYRPLSHAYHIAGRFLHGYARGGQLHVPKHYIHSLYVDQTPDNDLSGEVARKFGVRLTRRTSSVS
;
A
#
# COMPACT_ATOMS: atom_id res chain seq x y z
N MET A 1 11.42 21.26 -36.71
CA MET A 1 11.43 21.63 -35.28
C MET A 1 10.04 22.13 -34.85
N GLN A 2 9.00 21.28 -34.84
CA GLN A 2 7.62 21.73 -34.56
C GLN A 2 6.87 20.82 -33.57
N ASP A 3 7.59 20.03 -32.75
CA ASP A 3 6.97 18.98 -31.94
C ASP A 3 7.22 19.15 -30.43
N ARG A 4 7.09 20.38 -29.94
CA ARG A 4 7.26 20.70 -28.50
C ARG A 4 6.05 21.39 -27.85
N HIS A 5 5.00 21.71 -28.60
CA HIS A 5 3.92 22.57 -28.11
C HIS A 5 2.65 21.83 -27.64
N GLN A 6 2.56 20.50 -27.78
CA GLN A 6 1.37 19.71 -27.46
C GLN A 6 1.46 18.90 -26.14
N ARG A 7 2.21 19.37 -25.14
CA ARG A 7 2.06 18.83 -23.78
C ARG A 7 0.84 19.48 -23.10
N CYS A 8 -0.34 18.91 -23.34
CA CYS A 8 -1.53 19.19 -22.54
C CYS A 8 -1.21 18.88 -21.07
N SER A 9 -0.98 19.93 -20.28
CA SER A 9 -0.77 19.79 -18.84
C SER A 9 -2.12 19.61 -18.17
N ARG A 10 -2.21 18.64 -17.25
CA ARG A 10 -3.40 18.35 -16.40
C ARG A 10 -4.07 19.62 -15.84
N ARG A 11 -3.28 20.66 -15.58
CA ARG A 11 -3.79 21.97 -15.12
C ARG A 11 -4.68 22.69 -16.14
N LYS A 12 -4.36 22.62 -17.44
CA LYS A 12 -5.17 23.24 -18.50
C LYS A 12 -6.52 22.55 -18.63
N PHE A 13 -6.54 21.21 -18.59
CA PHE A 13 -7.77 20.42 -18.65
C PHE A 13 -8.71 20.71 -17.47
N LEU A 14 -8.18 20.80 -16.24
CA LEU A 14 -9.00 21.12 -15.06
C LEU A 14 -9.54 22.55 -15.10
N ALA A 15 -8.75 23.51 -15.59
CA ALA A 15 -9.23 24.89 -15.78
C ALA A 15 -10.38 24.96 -16.80
N SER A 16 -10.34 24.15 -17.87
CA SER A 16 -11.43 24.07 -18.85
C SER A 16 -12.71 23.47 -18.28
N ALA A 17 -12.60 22.48 -17.38
CA ALA A 17 -13.77 21.81 -16.79
C ALA A 17 -14.53 22.70 -15.79
N ALA A 18 -13.83 23.57 -15.05
CA ALA A 18 -14.47 24.49 -14.11
C ALA A 18 -15.31 25.59 -14.80
N ALA A 19 -15.02 25.90 -16.07
CA ALA A 19 -15.75 26.92 -16.82
C ALA A 19 -17.15 26.46 -17.27
N LEU A 20 -17.45 25.15 -17.27
CA LEU A 20 -18.76 24.64 -17.67
C LEU A 20 -19.79 24.55 -16.53
N THR A 21 -19.38 24.64 -15.26
CA THR A 21 -20.31 24.46 -14.13
C THR A 21 -21.02 25.74 -13.68
N LEU A 22 -20.71 26.90 -14.26
CA LEU A 22 -21.31 28.20 -13.87
C LEU A 22 -22.33 28.77 -14.88
N ALA A 23 -22.57 28.09 -16.02
CA ALA A 23 -23.45 28.62 -17.07
C ALA A 23 -24.63 27.70 -17.46
N GLY A 24 -24.79 26.53 -16.81
CA GLY A 24 -25.85 25.58 -17.13
C GLY A 24 -26.59 25.11 -15.89
N GLY A 25 -27.56 25.91 -15.43
CA GLY A 25 -28.51 25.46 -14.41
C GLY A 25 -29.35 24.30 -14.94
N VAL A 26 -29.11 23.10 -14.42
CA VAL A 26 -30.09 22.01 -14.35
C VAL A 26 -30.15 21.58 -12.90
N ALA A 27 -31.28 21.84 -12.27
CA ALA A 27 -31.61 21.30 -10.96
C ALA A 27 -31.73 19.77 -11.09
N ALA A 28 -30.67 19.05 -10.74
CA ALA A 28 -30.73 17.61 -10.55
C ALA A 28 -31.25 17.34 -9.12
N GLN A 29 -32.44 16.74 -9.05
CA GLN A 29 -33.08 16.27 -7.84
C GLN A 29 -32.13 15.36 -7.02
N PRO A 30 -32.22 15.35 -5.67
CA PRO A 30 -31.51 14.36 -4.88
C PRO A 30 -32.16 13.00 -5.13
N ALA A 31 -31.51 12.17 -5.94
CA ALA A 31 -31.83 10.76 -6.03
C ALA A 31 -31.37 10.10 -4.72
N GLU A 32 -32.33 9.65 -3.91
CA GLU A 32 -32.06 8.72 -2.83
C GLU A 32 -31.50 7.43 -3.43
N GLY A 33 -30.22 7.17 -3.16
CA GLY A 33 -29.48 6.03 -3.69
C GLY A 33 -28.36 5.65 -2.75
N GLN A 34 -28.69 4.74 -1.83
CA GLN A 34 -27.82 3.75 -1.17
C GLN A 34 -26.30 4.01 -1.20
N GLY A 35 -25.80 4.61 -0.12
CA GLY A 35 -24.61 4.12 0.59
C GLY A 35 -23.32 3.96 -0.21
N ASP A 36 -22.86 4.99 -0.90
CA ASP A 36 -21.45 5.07 -1.28
C ASP A 36 -20.62 5.41 -0.04
N LEU A 37 -19.98 4.40 0.54
CA LEU A 37 -18.88 4.60 1.49
C LEU A 37 -17.86 5.51 0.81
N PRO A 38 -17.45 6.64 1.40
CA PRO A 38 -16.40 7.45 0.81
C PRO A 38 -15.18 6.54 0.69
N LEU A 39 -14.69 6.32 -0.54
CA LEU A 39 -13.36 5.77 -0.82
C LEU A 39 -12.32 6.79 -0.33
N SER A 40 -12.32 6.99 0.99
CA SER A 40 -11.25 7.59 1.73
C SER A 40 -10.01 6.83 1.28
N ARG A 41 -8.99 7.54 0.82
CA ARG A 41 -7.63 6.99 0.68
C ARG A 41 -7.04 6.66 2.05
N THR A 42 -7.87 6.19 2.97
CA THR A 42 -7.47 5.65 4.26
C THR A 42 -6.61 4.45 3.93
N ARG A 43 -5.36 4.58 4.33
CA ARG A 43 -4.39 3.50 4.34
C ARG A 43 -5.09 2.22 4.83
N PRO A 44 -5.01 1.11 4.08
CA PRO A 44 -5.72 -0.12 4.45
C PRO A 44 -5.36 -0.52 5.87
N ALA A 45 -6.38 -0.90 6.64
CA ALA A 45 -6.21 -1.31 8.03
C ALA A 45 -5.20 -2.46 8.12
N LYS A 46 -4.36 -2.43 9.17
CA LYS A 46 -3.40 -3.50 9.42
C LYS A 46 -4.17 -4.83 9.63
N PRO A 47 -3.88 -5.89 8.86
CA PRO A 47 -4.55 -7.17 9.05
C PRO A 47 -4.32 -7.74 10.45
N SER A 48 -5.36 -8.32 11.06
CA SER A 48 -5.25 -9.03 12.36
C SER A 48 -4.37 -10.28 12.23
N ASN A 49 -3.71 -10.67 13.32
CA ASN A 49 -2.91 -11.91 13.39
C ASN A 49 -3.72 -13.12 13.89
N LYS A 50 -4.91 -12.92 14.47
CA LYS A 50 -5.71 -14.00 15.07
C LYS A 50 -6.10 -15.05 14.00
N GLY A 51 -5.81 -16.32 14.28
CA GLY A 51 -6.13 -17.43 13.36
C GLY A 51 -5.21 -17.56 12.14
N ARG A 52 -4.16 -16.75 12.03
CA ARG A 52 -3.14 -16.86 10.97
C ARG A 52 -1.90 -17.59 11.48
N LYS A 53 -1.25 -18.39 10.62
CA LYS A 53 -0.02 -19.11 10.98
C LYS A 53 1.20 -18.18 10.94
N PRO A 54 2.13 -18.25 11.90
CA PRO A 54 3.33 -17.41 11.91
C PRO A 54 4.32 -17.83 10.82
N LEU A 55 5.04 -16.86 10.26
CA LEU A 55 6.17 -17.05 9.34
C LEU A 55 7.39 -16.28 9.84
N ALA A 56 8.56 -16.86 9.65
CA ALA A 56 9.84 -16.19 9.78
C ALA A 56 10.35 -15.80 8.38
N VAL A 57 10.77 -14.55 8.22
CA VAL A 57 11.42 -14.08 6.99
C VAL A 57 12.92 -14.01 7.21
N LEU A 58 13.68 -14.71 6.39
CA LEU A 58 15.13 -14.68 6.38
C LEU A 58 15.56 -14.07 5.04
N THR A 59 16.32 -12.98 5.09
CA THR A 59 16.80 -12.30 3.88
C THR A 59 18.19 -11.72 4.09
N THR A 60 18.94 -11.56 3.01
CA THR A 60 20.23 -10.86 3.05
C THR A 60 20.04 -9.36 3.24
N VAL A 61 19.06 -8.75 2.56
CA VAL A 61 18.79 -7.31 2.59
C VAL A 61 17.30 -7.04 2.59
N TYR A 62 16.87 -5.95 3.23
CA TYR A 62 15.47 -5.52 3.23
C TYR A 62 15.37 -4.03 2.92
N ARG A 63 15.44 -3.69 1.62
CA ARG A 63 15.43 -2.29 1.13
C ARG A 63 14.27 -2.05 0.15
N PRO A 64 13.96 -0.79 -0.23
CA PRO A 64 12.95 -0.51 -1.25
C PRO A 64 13.23 -1.30 -2.54
N LEU A 65 12.18 -1.82 -3.16
CA LEU A 65 12.24 -2.61 -4.41
C LEU A 65 13.01 -3.94 -4.33
N SER A 66 13.44 -4.38 -3.15
CA SER A 66 14.02 -5.71 -2.99
C SER A 66 12.94 -6.81 -3.09
N HIS A 67 13.33 -8.01 -3.51
CA HIS A 67 12.41 -9.16 -3.54
C HIS A 67 11.83 -9.45 -2.15
N ALA A 68 12.65 -9.39 -1.10
CA ALA A 68 12.19 -9.56 0.27
C ALA A 68 11.12 -8.53 0.64
N TYR A 69 11.32 -7.25 0.29
CA TYR A 69 10.32 -6.20 0.48
C TYR A 69 9.01 -6.53 -0.23
N HIS A 70 9.05 -6.93 -1.51
CA HIS A 70 7.84 -7.23 -2.28
C HIS A 70 7.10 -8.47 -1.77
N ILE A 71 7.83 -9.53 -1.41
CA ILE A 71 7.24 -10.78 -0.92
C ILE A 71 6.67 -10.58 0.48
N ALA A 72 7.48 -10.08 1.43
CA ALA A 72 7.06 -9.85 2.80
C ALA A 72 5.92 -8.81 2.87
N GLY A 73 5.99 -7.77 2.04
CA GLY A 73 4.95 -6.74 1.94
C GLY A 73 3.55 -7.32 1.69
N ARG A 74 3.42 -8.38 0.88
CA ARG A 74 2.13 -9.04 0.63
C ARG A 74 1.53 -9.68 1.88
N PHE A 75 2.36 -10.17 2.81
CA PHE A 75 1.88 -10.74 4.07
C PHE A 75 1.58 -9.67 5.14
N LEU A 76 2.27 -8.54 5.07
CA LEU A 76 2.07 -7.41 5.97
C LEU A 76 0.82 -6.60 5.62
N HIS A 77 0.60 -6.35 4.33
CA HIS A 77 -0.44 -5.46 3.85
C HIS A 77 -1.64 -6.18 3.22
N GLY A 78 -1.48 -7.45 2.82
CA GLY A 78 -2.38 -8.06 1.85
C GLY A 78 -2.10 -7.54 0.43
N TYR A 79 -2.85 -8.04 -0.54
CA TYR A 79 -2.76 -7.62 -1.94
C TYR A 79 -4.08 -7.82 -2.66
N ALA A 80 -4.31 -7.07 -3.74
CA ALA A 80 -5.50 -7.26 -4.56
C ALA A 80 -5.45 -8.60 -5.32
N ARG A 81 -6.53 -9.37 -5.26
CA ARG A 81 -6.71 -10.62 -6.01
C ARG A 81 -8.17 -10.67 -6.46
N GLY A 82 -8.40 -10.65 -7.78
CA GLY A 82 -9.76 -10.68 -8.34
C GLY A 82 -10.64 -9.51 -7.89
N GLY A 83 -10.07 -8.30 -7.81
CA GLY A 83 -10.81 -7.10 -7.37
C GLY A 83 -11.05 -7.00 -5.86
N GLN A 84 -10.67 -8.02 -5.08
CA GLN A 84 -10.83 -8.02 -3.62
C GLN A 84 -9.48 -7.95 -2.89
N LEU A 85 -9.47 -7.37 -1.70
CA LEU A 85 -8.29 -7.39 -0.83
C LEU A 85 -8.09 -8.80 -0.26
N HIS A 86 -7.06 -9.48 -0.71
CA HIS A 86 -6.68 -10.78 -0.20
C HIS A 86 -5.66 -10.64 0.93
N VAL A 87 -6.03 -11.13 2.12
CA VAL A 87 -5.13 -11.27 3.27
C VAL A 87 -4.69 -12.73 3.38
N PRO A 88 -3.38 -13.03 3.30
CA PRO A 88 -2.90 -14.40 3.45
C PRO A 88 -3.24 -15.03 4.81
N LYS A 89 -3.47 -16.35 4.83
CA LYS A 89 -3.66 -17.17 6.05
C LYS A 89 -2.43 -17.21 6.98
N HIS A 90 -1.34 -16.56 6.59
CA HIS A 90 -0.08 -16.48 7.32
C HIS A 90 0.25 -15.03 7.63
N TYR A 91 0.97 -14.79 8.74
CA TYR A 91 1.48 -13.48 9.13
C TYR A 91 2.97 -13.55 9.44
N ILE A 92 3.68 -12.43 9.25
CA ILE A 92 5.11 -12.36 9.59
C ILE A 92 5.24 -12.16 11.09
N HIS A 93 5.89 -13.11 11.76
CA HIS A 93 6.18 -13.06 13.18
C HIS A 93 7.57 -12.49 13.45
N SER A 94 8.57 -12.96 12.69
CA SER A 94 9.96 -12.51 12.80
C SER A 94 10.60 -12.19 11.45
N LEU A 95 11.61 -11.33 11.51
CA LEU A 95 12.44 -10.91 10.37
C LEU A 95 13.90 -10.99 10.79
N TYR A 96 14.72 -11.71 10.03
CA TYR A 96 16.18 -11.69 10.09
C TYR A 96 16.70 -11.05 8.82
N VAL A 97 17.60 -10.07 8.98
CA VAL A 97 18.28 -9.38 7.87
C VAL A 97 19.78 -9.44 8.11
N ASP A 98 20.51 -9.97 7.13
CA ASP A 98 21.95 -10.19 7.25
C ASP A 98 22.78 -8.91 7.11
N GLN A 99 22.36 -8.01 6.21
CA GLN A 99 23.05 -6.77 5.86
C GLN A 99 22.09 -5.58 5.97
N THR A 100 22.50 -4.53 6.68
CA THR A 100 21.73 -3.29 6.88
C THR A 100 22.44 -2.10 6.24
N PRO A 101 22.32 -1.89 4.92
CA PRO A 101 22.83 -0.69 4.23
C PRO A 101 22.01 0.55 4.62
N ASP A 102 22.46 1.74 4.24
CA ASP A 102 21.83 3.04 4.62
C ASP A 102 20.34 3.16 4.25
N ASN A 103 19.88 2.41 3.25
CA ASN A 103 18.49 2.39 2.79
C ASN A 103 17.69 1.19 3.30
N ASP A 104 18.13 0.55 4.38
CA ASP A 104 17.40 -0.55 5.01
C ASP A 104 16.04 -0.09 5.59
N LEU A 105 15.00 -0.89 5.34
CA LEU A 105 13.64 -0.66 5.83
C LEU A 105 13.24 -1.63 6.95
N SER A 106 14.10 -2.59 7.30
CA SER A 106 13.75 -3.68 8.22
C SER A 106 13.33 -3.14 9.59
N GLY A 107 14.05 -2.14 10.11
CA GLY A 107 13.77 -1.51 11.40
C GLY A 107 12.45 -0.73 11.43
N GLU A 108 12.15 0.04 10.39
CA GLU A 108 10.87 0.75 10.29
C GLU A 108 9.70 -0.24 10.20
N VAL A 109 9.83 -1.25 9.33
CA VAL A 109 8.82 -2.28 9.11
C VAL A 109 8.56 -3.07 10.39
N ALA A 110 9.61 -3.44 11.12
CA ALA A 110 9.51 -4.12 12.41
C ALA A 110 8.66 -3.32 13.41
N ARG A 111 8.96 -2.04 13.61
CA ARG A 111 8.19 -1.17 14.51
C ARG A 111 6.75 -0.99 14.06
N LYS A 112 6.54 -0.71 12.77
CA LYS A 112 5.23 -0.40 12.17
C LYS A 112 4.27 -1.58 12.22
N PHE A 113 4.77 -2.79 12.02
CA PHE A 113 3.96 -4.01 12.00
C PHE A 113 4.08 -4.85 13.27
N GLY A 114 4.90 -4.46 14.23
CA GLY A 114 5.17 -5.26 15.43
C GLY A 114 5.80 -6.61 15.08
N VAL A 115 6.65 -6.64 14.04
CA VAL A 115 7.42 -7.83 13.66
C VAL A 115 8.67 -7.88 14.53
N ARG A 116 9.01 -9.07 15.04
CA ARG A 116 10.23 -9.26 15.82
C ARG A 116 11.45 -9.24 14.89
N LEU A 117 12.24 -8.17 14.93
CA LEU A 117 13.54 -8.12 14.27
C LEU A 117 14.55 -8.94 15.08
N THR A 118 15.10 -9.99 14.48
CA THR A 118 16.01 -10.94 15.14
C THR A 118 17.42 -10.83 14.57
N ARG A 119 18.43 -10.89 15.44
CA ARG A 119 19.86 -10.93 15.05
C ARG A 119 20.41 -12.36 14.91
N ARG A 120 19.64 -13.37 15.31
CA ARG A 120 20.00 -14.78 15.22
C ARG A 120 18.83 -15.56 14.63
N THR A 121 19.11 -16.51 13.76
CA THR A 121 18.12 -17.38 13.12
C THR A 121 17.59 -18.47 14.07
N SER A 122 18.30 -18.77 15.16
CA SER A 122 17.88 -19.71 16.20
C SER A 122 17.14 -18.98 17.33
N SER A 123 15.83 -19.19 17.44
CA SER A 123 15.08 -18.98 18.68
C SER A 123 15.04 -20.33 19.40
N VAL A 124 15.99 -20.58 20.31
CA VAL A 124 15.82 -21.66 21.29
C VAL A 124 14.80 -21.12 22.30
N SER A 125 13.62 -21.71 22.29
CA SER A 125 12.58 -21.53 23.31
C SER A 125 12.86 -22.42 24.51
#